data_AF-A0A3P7KFG0-F1
#
_entry.id   AF-A0A3P7KFG0-F1
#
_cell.length_a   1.000
_cell.length_b   1.000
_cell.length_c   1.000
_cell.angle_alpha   90.00
_cell.angle_beta   90.00
_cell.angle_gamma   90.00
#
_symmetry.space_group_name_H-M   'P 1'
#
loop_
_entity.id
_entity.type
_entity.pdbx_description
1 polymer ?
#
loop_
_entity_poly.entity_id
_entity_poly.type
_entity_poly.pdbx_seq_one_letter_code
_entity_poly.pdbx_strand_id
1 'polypeptide(L)'
;MRGPLREHLENRRDALLNSSAIIIQKNMRKWLMQRKFARKRHAAIVLQSGLRGWRSRREVARYRKELRQAIDMETRKMRRLDLYKEANDQCENGELLAVENNPSPPATSSLAAVQYLDLPKTVEKELQNGLFNNRMLDTRTAYYYIPLGKRTGKSLELPTETIEEFAANNFKGHLLQVRREPIVTPFLHKESEIEFNQSLEMFAMVLRYMNSTEMNSEQLAILAKAIIQMALDNPSQRDELLVQLCNQTYHNGVKDNADKAWTLLLAAINSFTPSPQLYPVLISYFKQQASKLSRQLLNGLLRQSIGGSDLPKFRHFAPTYLEQASFKQQQAAVLRIKCADEQMDLFEVHSWMTVEELARKCLRNRGIGDPDGWMLSVEDERYAVFAPANCYDDNLRNRSAASSQLQLPKVQRSAIAQQRSVQFLPQKVHDDLHGQQSVNQQFNTANVSSLSSTALMNTVSSNYSEQDHHPDNLM
;
A
#
# COMPACT_ATOMS: atom_id res chain seq x y z
N MET A 1 -15.34 55.60 71.04
CA MET A 1 -14.88 54.19 70.92
C MET A 1 -15.85 53.22 70.20
N ARG A 2 -17.09 53.59 69.82
CA ARG A 2 -18.07 52.61 69.27
C ARG A 2 -17.92 52.26 67.77
N GLY A 3 -17.30 53.12 66.95
CA GLY A 3 -17.17 52.91 65.50
C GLY A 3 -16.25 51.75 65.08
N PRO A 4 -15.00 51.66 65.57
CA PRO A 4 -14.03 50.64 65.13
C PRO A 4 -14.44 49.22 65.48
N LEU A 5 -15.11 49.04 66.64
CA LEU A 5 -15.61 47.74 67.06
C LEU A 5 -16.75 47.25 66.16
N ARG A 6 -17.63 48.16 65.74
CA ARG A 6 -18.74 47.86 64.85
C ARG A 6 -18.24 47.40 63.48
N GLU A 7 -17.28 48.13 62.93
CA GLU A 7 -16.65 47.81 61.64
C GLU A 7 -15.91 46.47 61.67
N HIS A 8 -15.18 46.16 62.76
CA HIS A 8 -14.53 44.86 62.92
C HIS A 8 -15.52 43.69 62.95
N LEU A 9 -16.68 43.87 63.62
CA LEU A 9 -17.72 42.86 63.68
C LEU A 9 -18.45 42.67 62.33
N GLU A 10 -18.65 43.74 61.58
CA GLU A 10 -19.21 43.69 60.22
C GLU A 10 -18.27 42.96 59.26
N ASN A 11 -16.97 43.30 59.26
CA ASN A 11 -15.97 42.62 58.44
C ASN A 11 -15.87 41.11 58.74
N ARG A 12 -15.96 40.73 60.03
CA ARG A 12 -15.92 39.31 60.43
C ARG A 12 -17.18 38.57 60.03
N ARG A 13 -18.35 39.24 60.09
CA ARG A 13 -19.62 38.69 59.58
C ARG A 13 -19.56 38.47 58.08
N ASP A 14 -19.05 39.42 57.31
CA ASP A 14 -18.93 39.33 55.85
C ASP A 14 -17.94 38.24 55.44
N ALA A 15 -16.81 38.10 56.14
CA ALA A 15 -15.86 37.01 55.90
C ALA A 15 -16.49 35.62 56.14
N LEU A 16 -17.29 35.47 57.19
CA LEU A 16 -18.00 34.21 57.47
C LEU A 16 -19.08 33.91 56.43
N LEU A 17 -19.84 34.92 56.00
CA LEU A 17 -20.85 34.79 54.95
C LEU A 17 -20.20 34.41 53.61
N ASN A 18 -19.09 35.07 53.25
CA ASN A 18 -18.34 34.77 52.03
C ASN A 18 -17.75 33.35 52.06
N SER A 19 -17.14 32.93 53.17
CA SER A 19 -16.61 31.57 53.32
C SER A 19 -17.72 30.51 53.20
N SER A 20 -18.85 30.72 53.86
CA SER A 20 -20.02 29.84 53.78
C SER A 20 -20.58 29.78 52.36
N ALA A 21 -20.68 30.93 51.67
CA ALA A 21 -21.12 31.01 50.29
C ALA A 21 -20.19 30.25 49.34
N ILE A 22 -18.86 30.35 49.52
CA ILE A 22 -17.87 29.61 48.72
C ILE A 22 -18.04 28.10 48.89
N ILE A 23 -18.25 27.61 50.12
CA ILE A 23 -18.46 26.18 50.40
C ILE A 23 -19.73 25.68 49.70
N ILE A 24 -20.83 26.44 49.82
CA ILE A 24 -22.11 26.11 49.17
C ILE A 24 -21.94 26.10 47.64
N GLN A 25 -21.32 27.12 47.07
CA GLN A 25 -21.09 27.23 45.63
C GLN A 25 -20.19 26.11 45.10
N LYS A 26 -19.12 25.75 45.81
CA LYS A 26 -18.23 24.63 45.46
C LYS A 26 -19.00 23.31 45.39
N ASN A 27 -19.80 23.02 46.41
CA ASN A 27 -20.58 21.79 46.47
C ASN A 27 -21.67 21.75 45.39
N MET A 28 -22.34 22.87 45.13
CA MET A 28 -23.32 22.99 44.05
C MET A 28 -22.69 22.76 42.67
N ARG A 29 -21.54 23.39 42.39
CA ARG A 29 -20.80 23.20 41.11
C ARG A 29 -20.36 21.75 40.93
N LYS A 30 -19.83 21.12 42.00
CA LYS A 30 -19.45 19.70 42.00
C LYS A 30 -20.66 18.81 41.70
N TRP A 31 -21.77 19.02 42.39
CA TRP A 31 -23.01 18.24 42.20
C TRP A 31 -23.55 18.35 40.77
N LEU A 32 -23.58 19.55 40.19
CA LEU A 32 -24.02 19.77 38.81
C LEU A 32 -23.15 19.01 37.80
N MET A 33 -21.82 19.01 37.98
CA MET A 33 -20.89 18.29 37.10
C MET A 33 -21.01 16.78 37.26
N GLN A 34 -21.12 16.28 38.48
CA GLN A 34 -21.38 14.86 38.75
C GLN A 34 -22.67 14.39 38.08
N ARG A 35 -23.73 15.19 38.13
CA ARG A 35 -25.01 14.88 37.46
C ARG A 35 -24.90 14.90 35.93
N LYS A 36 -24.12 15.81 35.35
CA LYS A 36 -23.82 15.82 33.90
C LYS A 36 -23.01 14.59 33.49
N PHE A 37 -21.97 14.24 34.25
CA PHE A 37 -21.13 13.07 33.99
C PHE A 37 -21.92 11.76 34.09
N ALA A 38 -22.73 11.59 35.14
CA ALA A 38 -23.56 10.41 35.33
C ALA A 38 -24.50 10.17 34.14
N ARG A 39 -25.13 11.23 33.61
CA ARG A 39 -25.97 11.16 32.39
C ARG A 39 -25.18 10.72 31.16
N LYS A 40 -24.02 11.33 30.90
CA LYS A 40 -23.16 10.96 29.76
C LYS A 40 -22.67 9.51 29.87
N ARG A 41 -22.25 9.09 31.06
CA ARG A 41 -21.80 7.71 31.34
C ARG A 41 -22.93 6.71 31.10
N HIS A 42 -24.14 7.00 31.60
CA HIS A 42 -25.28 6.12 31.40
C HIS A 42 -25.63 5.96 29.92
N ALA A 43 -25.69 7.06 29.16
CA ALA A 43 -25.92 7.03 27.71
C ALA A 43 -24.84 6.21 26.97
N ALA A 44 -23.56 6.40 27.32
CA ALA A 44 -22.48 5.62 26.74
C ALA A 44 -22.60 4.12 27.02
N ILE A 45 -22.97 3.73 28.25
CA ILE A 45 -23.17 2.32 28.62
C ILE A 45 -24.32 1.71 27.82
N VAL A 46 -25.44 2.42 27.64
CA VAL A 46 -26.58 1.95 26.84
C VAL A 46 -26.21 1.76 25.37
N LEU A 47 -25.47 2.70 24.77
CA LEU A 47 -24.97 2.55 23.41
C LEU A 47 -24.00 1.37 23.27
N GLN A 48 -23.08 1.23 24.23
CA GLN A 48 -22.11 0.14 24.25
C GLN A 48 -22.77 -1.23 24.42
N SER A 49 -23.80 -1.35 25.27
CA SER A 49 -24.54 -2.61 25.45
C SER A 49 -25.34 -2.97 24.19
N GLY A 50 -25.98 -1.99 23.56
CA GLY A 50 -26.67 -2.16 22.27
C GLY A 50 -25.74 -2.63 21.16
N LEU A 51 -24.56 -2.02 21.03
CA LEU A 51 -23.56 -2.39 20.03
C LEU A 51 -23.01 -3.81 20.26
N ARG A 52 -22.69 -4.16 21.52
CA ARG A 52 -22.25 -5.52 21.88
C ARG A 52 -23.31 -6.56 21.53
N GLY A 53 -24.58 -6.28 21.85
CA GLY A 53 -25.70 -7.16 21.51
C GLY A 53 -25.95 -7.29 20.01
N TRP A 54 -25.89 -6.18 19.26
CA TRP A 54 -26.00 -6.20 17.79
C TRP A 54 -24.88 -7.00 17.15
N ARG A 55 -23.63 -6.82 17.61
CA ARG A 55 -22.47 -7.56 17.09
C ARG A 55 -22.63 -9.06 17.30
N SER A 56 -23.01 -9.49 18.50
CA SER A 56 -23.26 -10.91 18.81
C SER A 56 -24.40 -11.50 17.96
N ARG A 57 -25.51 -10.76 17.79
CA ARG A 57 -26.62 -11.21 16.94
C ARG A 57 -26.23 -11.33 15.46
N ARG A 58 -25.45 -10.38 14.94
CA ARG A 58 -24.95 -10.40 13.55
C ARG A 58 -24.01 -11.58 13.31
N GLU A 59 -23.18 -11.90 14.30
CA GLU A 59 -22.28 -13.05 14.25
C GLU A 59 -23.04 -14.38 14.25
N VAL A 60 -24.03 -14.55 15.14
CA VAL A 60 -24.90 -15.73 15.14
C VAL A 60 -25.70 -15.86 13.84
N ALA A 61 -26.20 -14.75 13.29
CA ALA A 61 -26.92 -14.75 12.02
C ALA A 61 -26.01 -15.19 10.85
N ARG A 62 -24.74 -14.77 10.86
CA ARG A 62 -23.73 -15.20 9.89
C ARG A 62 -23.46 -16.71 10.01
N TYR A 63 -23.17 -17.22 11.22
CA TYR A 63 -22.97 -18.65 11.45
C TYR A 63 -24.18 -19.49 11.03
N ARG A 64 -25.41 -19.03 11.31
CA ARG A 64 -26.64 -19.71 10.86
C ARG A 64 -26.83 -19.71 9.34
N LYS A 65 -26.24 -18.75 8.62
CA LYS A 65 -26.28 -18.71 7.16
C LYS A 65 -25.23 -19.67 6.57
N GLU A 66 -24.02 -19.64 7.12
CA GLU A 66 -22.92 -20.55 6.73
C GLU A 66 -23.30 -22.02 6.97
N LEU A 67 -23.88 -22.34 8.13
CA LEU A 67 -24.34 -23.70 8.44
C LEU A 67 -25.42 -24.18 7.45
N ARG A 68 -26.36 -23.29 7.07
CA ARG A 68 -27.37 -23.61 6.05
C ARG A 68 -26.74 -23.87 4.69
N GLN A 69 -25.78 -23.04 4.27
CA GLN A 69 -25.06 -23.23 3.03
C GLN A 69 -24.23 -24.53 3.02
N ALA A 70 -23.59 -24.89 4.14
CA ALA A 70 -22.85 -26.13 4.27
C ALA A 70 -23.76 -27.36 4.15
N ILE A 71 -24.92 -27.35 4.82
CA ILE A 71 -25.94 -28.40 4.70
C ILE A 71 -26.43 -28.53 3.26
N ASP A 72 -26.74 -27.41 2.59
CA ASP A 72 -27.17 -27.41 1.19
C ASP A 72 -26.09 -27.97 0.24
N MET A 73 -24.81 -27.64 0.49
CA MET A 73 -23.68 -28.12 -0.31
C MET A 73 -23.42 -29.61 -0.11
N GLU A 74 -23.46 -30.11 1.13
CA GLU A 74 -23.35 -31.55 1.42
C GLU A 74 -24.52 -32.33 0.82
N THR A 75 -25.74 -31.78 0.88
CA THR A 75 -26.91 -32.39 0.24
C THR A 75 -26.74 -32.50 -1.27
N ARG A 76 -26.17 -31.48 -1.94
CA ARG A 76 -25.85 -31.53 -3.37
C ARG A 76 -24.71 -32.50 -3.69
N LYS A 77 -23.68 -32.56 -2.84
CA LYS A 77 -22.55 -33.47 -2.98
C LYS A 77 -23.01 -34.93 -2.87
N MET A 78 -23.89 -35.25 -1.92
CA MET A 78 -24.51 -36.57 -1.80
C MET A 78 -25.28 -36.95 -3.07
N ARG A 79 -26.20 -36.09 -3.55
CA ARG A 79 -26.95 -36.38 -4.80
C ARG A 79 -26.04 -36.64 -6.00
N ARG A 80 -24.93 -35.89 -6.10
CA ARG A 80 -23.94 -36.08 -7.17
C ARG A 80 -23.16 -37.39 -7.02
N LEU A 81 -22.82 -37.79 -5.79
CA LEU A 81 -22.16 -39.07 -5.53
C LEU A 81 -23.08 -40.25 -5.86
N ASP A 82 -24.39 -40.13 -5.58
CA ASP A 82 -25.38 -41.14 -5.94
C ASP A 82 -25.47 -41.31 -7.47
N LEU A 83 -25.46 -40.21 -8.23
CA LEU A 83 -25.37 -40.24 -9.69
C LEU A 83 -24.08 -40.91 -10.21
N TYR A 84 -22.94 -40.69 -9.54
CA TYR A 84 -21.68 -41.34 -9.93
C TYR A 84 -21.68 -42.83 -9.64
N LYS A 85 -22.30 -43.28 -8.54
CA LYS A 85 -22.47 -44.72 -8.28
C LYS A 85 -23.34 -45.37 -9.35
N GLU A 86 -24.45 -44.74 -9.70
CA GLU A 86 -25.33 -45.21 -10.79
C GLU A 86 -24.61 -45.28 -12.15
N ALA A 87 -23.68 -44.36 -12.44
CA ALA A 87 -22.88 -44.37 -13.67
C ALA A 87 -21.70 -45.35 -13.63
N ASN A 88 -21.08 -45.56 -12.47
CA ASN A 88 -19.98 -46.50 -12.32
C ASN A 88 -20.46 -47.95 -12.41
N ASP A 89 -21.66 -48.24 -11.87
CA ASP A 89 -22.34 -49.53 -12.05
C ASP A 89 -22.67 -49.80 -13.55
N GLN A 90 -22.75 -48.76 -14.38
CA GLN A 90 -22.92 -48.87 -15.84
C GLN A 90 -21.59 -49.06 -16.58
N CYS A 91 -20.48 -48.45 -16.10
CA CYS A 91 -19.15 -48.54 -16.72
C CYS A 91 -18.33 -49.79 -16.32
N GLU A 92 -18.50 -50.33 -15.11
CA GLU A 92 -17.82 -51.58 -14.71
C GLU A 92 -18.21 -52.78 -15.60
N ASN A 93 -19.38 -52.72 -16.25
CA ASN A 93 -19.77 -53.70 -17.26
C ASN A 93 -19.02 -53.53 -18.60
N GLY A 94 -18.32 -52.40 -18.83
CA GLY A 94 -17.65 -52.06 -20.08
C GLY A 94 -16.12 -52.05 -20.05
N GLU A 95 -15.48 -51.86 -18.88
CA GLU A 95 -14.03 -51.65 -18.76
C GLU A 95 -13.16 -52.91 -18.58
N LEU A 96 -13.74 -54.12 -18.49
CA LEU A 96 -12.96 -55.37 -18.42
C LEU A 96 -12.21 -55.74 -19.72
N LEU A 97 -12.22 -54.89 -20.76
CA LEU A 97 -11.72 -55.22 -22.10
C LEU A 97 -10.50 -54.42 -22.59
N ALA A 98 -9.97 -53.42 -21.86
CA ALA A 98 -9.01 -52.49 -22.48
C ALA A 98 -7.92 -51.91 -21.54
N VAL A 99 -7.11 -52.75 -20.88
CA VAL A 99 -5.83 -52.27 -20.31
C VAL A 99 -4.75 -53.35 -20.41
N GLU A 100 -4.04 -53.39 -21.53
CA GLU A 100 -2.70 -53.98 -21.60
C GLU A 100 -1.82 -53.19 -22.60
N ASN A 101 -0.63 -52.79 -22.15
CA ASN A 101 0.53 -52.25 -22.89
C ASN A 101 0.79 -50.72 -22.89
N ASN A 102 1.59 -50.28 -21.91
CA ASN A 102 2.96 -49.71 -22.03
C ASN A 102 3.24 -48.45 -21.16
N PRO A 103 4.44 -48.34 -20.53
CA PRO A 103 4.85 -47.20 -19.70
C PRO A 103 5.81 -46.20 -20.41
N SER A 104 5.80 -44.94 -19.97
CA SER A 104 6.55 -43.79 -20.51
C SER A 104 7.87 -43.46 -19.77
N PRO A 105 8.86 -42.81 -20.41
CA PRO A 105 10.15 -42.43 -19.79
C PRO A 105 10.21 -40.95 -19.30
N PRO A 106 11.25 -40.57 -18.51
CA PRO A 106 11.23 -39.37 -17.64
C PRO A 106 11.82 -38.08 -18.24
N ALA A 107 11.47 -36.96 -17.59
CA ALA A 107 11.58 -35.57 -18.05
C ALA A 107 12.87 -34.83 -17.65
N THR A 108 13.70 -34.43 -18.63
CA THR A 108 14.81 -33.47 -18.41
C THR A 108 15.01 -32.42 -19.53
N SER A 109 14.21 -32.39 -20.60
CA SER A 109 14.58 -31.62 -21.81
C SER A 109 14.04 -30.19 -21.96
N SER A 110 13.28 -29.63 -21.01
CA SER A 110 12.42 -28.44 -21.29
C SER A 110 12.94 -27.06 -20.79
N LEU A 111 14.08 -26.97 -20.10
CA LEU A 111 14.51 -25.69 -19.47
C LEU A 111 15.05 -24.62 -20.45
N ALA A 112 15.62 -25.00 -21.61
CA ALA A 112 16.28 -24.06 -22.52
C ALA A 112 15.30 -23.15 -23.30
N ALA A 113 14.05 -23.59 -23.50
CA ALA A 113 13.07 -22.86 -24.32
C ALA A 113 12.50 -21.61 -23.63
N VAL A 114 12.53 -21.56 -22.30
CA VAL A 114 11.85 -20.50 -21.51
C VAL A 114 12.68 -19.22 -21.41
N GLN A 115 13.99 -19.32 -21.61
CA GLN A 115 14.93 -18.19 -21.55
C GLN A 115 14.72 -17.19 -22.69
N TYR A 116 14.14 -17.64 -23.81
CA TYR A 116 13.99 -16.88 -25.07
C TYR A 116 12.54 -16.51 -25.39
N LEU A 117 11.64 -16.49 -24.41
CA LEU A 117 10.28 -16.00 -24.63
C LEU A 117 10.30 -14.52 -25.01
N ASP A 118 9.72 -14.17 -26.16
CA ASP A 118 9.63 -12.79 -26.62
C ASP A 118 8.90 -11.91 -25.59
N LEU A 119 9.44 -10.73 -25.33
CA LEU A 119 8.81 -9.76 -24.44
C LEU A 119 7.98 -8.76 -25.25
N PRO A 120 6.99 -8.12 -24.62
CA PRO A 120 6.28 -7.03 -25.26
C PRO A 120 7.27 -5.92 -25.62
N LYS A 121 7.18 -5.35 -26.83
CA LYS A 121 8.13 -4.33 -27.34
C LYS A 121 8.30 -3.14 -26.40
N THR A 122 7.25 -2.80 -25.65
CA THR A 122 7.26 -1.75 -24.62
C THR A 122 8.24 -2.09 -23.48
N VAL A 123 8.21 -3.33 -23.00
CA VAL A 123 9.09 -3.83 -21.94
C VAL A 123 10.52 -3.96 -22.44
N GLU A 124 10.73 -4.43 -23.68
CA GLU A 124 12.06 -4.50 -24.28
C GLU A 124 12.71 -3.13 -24.38
N LYS A 125 11.94 -2.11 -24.78
CA LYS A 125 12.41 -0.72 -24.80
C LYS A 125 12.75 -0.20 -23.40
N GLU A 126 11.95 -0.53 -22.38
CA GLU A 126 12.27 -0.17 -20.99
C GLU A 126 13.55 -0.86 -20.49
N LEU A 127 13.75 -2.13 -20.84
CA LEU A 127 14.96 -2.88 -20.52
C LEU A 127 16.21 -2.30 -21.18
N GLN A 128 16.09 -1.77 -22.41
CA GLN A 128 17.18 -1.09 -23.12
C GLN A 128 17.49 0.29 -22.53
N ASN A 129 16.47 1.04 -22.12
CA ASN A 129 16.63 2.37 -21.54
C ASN A 129 17.18 2.33 -20.10
N GLY A 130 16.97 1.22 -19.38
CA GLY A 130 17.28 1.10 -17.96
C GLY A 130 16.30 1.88 -17.06
N LEU A 131 16.30 1.61 -15.76
CA LEU A 131 15.51 2.38 -14.78
C LEU A 131 16.19 3.71 -14.46
N PHE A 132 17.51 3.75 -14.61
CA PHE A 132 18.36 4.87 -14.26
C PHE A 132 19.29 5.13 -15.44
N ASN A 133 19.43 6.39 -15.88
CA ASN A 133 20.43 6.80 -16.89
C ASN A 133 21.87 6.59 -16.34
N ASN A 134 22.28 5.35 -16.07
CA ASN A 134 23.54 4.91 -15.46
C ASN A 134 23.88 5.52 -14.09
N ARG A 135 22.88 5.94 -13.31
CA ARG A 135 23.06 6.40 -11.91
C ARG A 135 22.26 5.53 -10.96
N MET A 136 22.79 4.35 -10.61
CA MET A 136 22.24 3.57 -9.50
C MET A 136 22.27 4.44 -8.24
N LEU A 137 21.10 4.69 -7.65
CA LEU A 137 21.02 5.29 -6.33
C LEU A 137 21.36 4.23 -5.29
N ASP A 138 22.24 4.60 -4.37
CA ASP A 138 22.84 3.74 -3.36
C ASP A 138 21.77 3.22 -2.38
N THR A 139 21.17 2.06 -2.70
CA THR A 139 20.29 1.35 -1.77
C THR A 139 21.18 0.74 -0.70
N ARG A 140 21.23 1.40 0.46
CA ARG A 140 22.07 0.98 1.59
C ARG A 140 21.28 0.13 2.57
N THR A 141 21.97 -0.84 3.17
CA THR A 141 21.44 -1.55 4.33
C THR A 141 21.45 -0.63 5.55
N ALA A 142 20.29 -0.44 6.17
CA ALA A 142 20.14 0.30 7.42
C ALA A 142 20.09 -0.67 8.61
N TYR A 143 20.93 -0.43 9.62
CA TYR A 143 20.95 -1.23 10.85
C TYR A 143 20.08 -0.64 11.96
N TYR A 144 19.94 0.68 11.99
CA TYR A 144 19.16 1.40 13.00
C TYR A 144 18.09 2.23 12.28
N TYR A 145 16.82 1.97 12.62
CA TYR A 145 15.67 2.68 12.10
C TYR A 145 14.51 2.58 13.09
N ILE A 146 13.53 3.47 12.95
CA ILE A 146 12.33 3.52 13.79
C ILE A 146 11.34 2.47 13.27
N PRO A 147 11.10 1.37 14.00
CA PRO A 147 10.30 0.26 13.50
C PRO A 147 8.81 0.60 13.43
N LEU A 148 8.04 -0.18 12.69
CA LEU A 148 6.58 -0.11 12.74
C LEU A 148 6.08 -0.57 14.11
N GLY A 149 5.20 0.23 14.72
CA GLY A 149 4.46 -0.21 15.91
C GLY A 149 3.66 -1.47 15.58
N LYS A 150 3.74 -2.49 16.44
CA LYS A 150 3.06 -3.78 16.23
C LYS A 150 1.57 -3.57 15.97
N ARG A 151 1.13 -3.74 14.73
CA ARG A 151 -0.27 -3.95 14.37
C ARG A 151 -0.36 -5.21 13.53
N THR A 152 -0.65 -6.31 14.20
CA THR A 152 -1.42 -7.40 13.61
C THR A 152 -2.47 -7.78 14.64
N GLY A 153 -3.65 -7.20 14.46
CA GLY A 153 -4.84 -7.56 15.22
C GLY A 153 -5.22 -9.01 14.92
N LYS A 154 -5.69 -9.69 15.97
CA LYS A 154 -6.26 -11.05 16.07
C LYS A 154 -6.44 -11.83 14.76
N SER A 155 -5.95 -13.07 14.80
CA SER A 155 -6.29 -14.16 13.89
C SER A 155 -7.78 -14.14 13.56
N LEU A 156 -8.12 -13.77 12.32
CA LEU A 156 -9.44 -14.03 11.78
C LEU A 156 -9.48 -15.51 11.41
N GLU A 157 -10.25 -16.30 12.16
CA GLU A 157 -10.68 -17.62 11.70
C GLU A 157 -11.70 -17.38 10.59
N LEU A 158 -11.22 -17.50 9.35
CA LEU A 158 -12.05 -17.47 8.15
C LEU A 158 -12.20 -18.90 7.63
N PRO A 159 -13.37 -19.26 7.07
CA PRO A 159 -13.56 -20.53 6.37
C PRO A 159 -12.48 -20.68 5.31
N THR A 160 -11.83 -21.84 5.31
CA THR A 160 -10.56 -22.07 4.64
C THR A 160 -10.82 -22.99 3.44
N GLU A 161 -11.35 -22.44 2.34
CA GLU A 161 -11.22 -23.14 1.05
C GLU A 161 -9.73 -23.27 0.75
N THR A 162 -9.29 -24.49 0.44
CA THR A 162 -7.89 -24.78 0.12
C THR A 162 -7.55 -24.34 -1.30
N ILE A 163 -6.27 -24.13 -1.62
CA ILE A 163 -5.88 -23.74 -2.98
C ILE A 163 -6.16 -24.86 -3.98
N GLU A 164 -6.10 -26.10 -3.51
CA GLU A 164 -6.42 -27.34 -4.21
C GLU A 164 -7.90 -27.40 -4.60
N GLU A 165 -8.80 -27.15 -3.65
CA GLU A 165 -10.24 -27.06 -3.89
C GLU A 165 -10.59 -25.92 -4.83
N PHE A 166 -10.00 -24.74 -4.61
CA PHE A 166 -10.23 -23.59 -5.47
C PHE A 166 -9.77 -23.86 -6.91
N ALA A 167 -8.59 -24.46 -7.10
CA ALA A 167 -8.08 -24.81 -8.41
C ALA A 167 -8.98 -25.83 -9.12
N ALA A 168 -9.39 -26.90 -8.43
CA ALA A 168 -10.28 -27.92 -9.00
C ALA A 168 -11.62 -27.36 -9.49
N ASN A 169 -12.15 -26.32 -8.81
CA ASN A 169 -13.42 -25.72 -9.16
C ASN A 169 -13.31 -24.59 -10.20
N ASN A 170 -12.20 -23.85 -10.23
CA ASN A 170 -12.11 -22.59 -10.99
C ASN A 170 -11.10 -22.62 -12.14
N PHE A 171 -10.04 -23.45 -12.10
CA PHE A 171 -9.00 -23.46 -13.13
C PHE A 171 -9.52 -24.07 -14.44
N LYS A 172 -9.33 -23.38 -15.55
CA LYS A 172 -9.80 -23.78 -16.88
C LYS A 172 -8.75 -24.58 -17.63
N GLY A 173 -8.78 -25.90 -17.47
CA GLY A 173 -7.88 -26.82 -18.19
C GLY A 173 -6.46 -26.87 -17.64
N HIS A 174 -6.24 -26.32 -16.43
CA HIS A 174 -4.94 -26.31 -15.75
C HIS A 174 -5.01 -27.09 -14.45
N LEU A 175 -3.98 -27.89 -14.20
CA LEU A 175 -3.74 -28.54 -12.92
C LEU A 175 -2.95 -27.60 -12.00
N LEU A 176 -3.14 -27.73 -10.69
CA LEU A 176 -2.33 -27.02 -9.69
C LEU A 176 -0.94 -27.65 -9.59
N GLN A 177 -0.05 -27.26 -10.51
CA GLN A 177 1.33 -27.73 -10.59
C GLN A 177 2.18 -26.72 -11.37
N VAL A 178 3.45 -26.59 -10.98
CA VAL A 178 4.40 -25.69 -11.67
C VAL A 178 4.43 -25.97 -13.17
N ARG A 179 4.26 -24.92 -13.96
CA ARG A 179 4.30 -24.96 -15.41
C ARG A 179 5.64 -24.41 -15.90
N ARG A 180 6.23 -25.13 -16.85
CA ARG A 180 7.51 -24.77 -17.49
C ARG A 180 7.30 -24.15 -18.87
N GLU A 181 6.20 -24.50 -19.53
CA GLU A 181 5.87 -24.02 -20.87
C GLU A 181 4.82 -22.92 -20.79
N PRO A 182 4.79 -22.00 -21.78
CA PRO A 182 3.73 -21.00 -21.90
C PRO A 182 2.34 -21.62 -21.88
N ILE A 183 1.38 -20.91 -21.28
CA ILE A 183 -0.02 -21.33 -21.30
C ILE A 183 -0.66 -20.94 -22.62
N VAL A 184 -1.61 -21.75 -23.06
CA VAL A 184 -2.44 -21.50 -24.26
C VAL A 184 -3.86 -21.06 -23.92
N THR A 185 -4.26 -21.21 -22.66
CA THR A 185 -5.52 -20.72 -22.10
C THR A 185 -5.25 -20.04 -20.75
N PRO A 186 -5.99 -18.98 -20.39
CA PRO A 186 -5.93 -18.41 -19.03
C PRO A 186 -6.36 -19.41 -17.96
N PHE A 187 -5.94 -19.20 -16.71
CA PHE A 187 -6.38 -20.01 -15.58
C PHE A 187 -7.85 -19.75 -15.24
N LEU A 188 -8.28 -18.49 -15.26
CA LEU A 188 -9.65 -18.07 -14.99
C LEU A 188 -10.37 -17.67 -16.27
N HIS A 189 -11.71 -17.72 -16.26
CA HIS A 189 -12.51 -17.30 -17.40
C HIS A 189 -12.32 -15.80 -17.72
N LYS A 190 -12.23 -15.46 -19.02
CA LYS A 190 -12.16 -14.09 -19.55
C LYS A 190 -13.32 -13.84 -20.51
N GLU A 191 -13.88 -12.63 -20.44
CA GLU A 191 -15.04 -12.24 -21.26
C GLU A 191 -14.61 -11.77 -22.66
N SER A 192 -13.42 -11.17 -22.77
CA SER A 192 -12.88 -10.60 -24.01
C SER A 192 -11.62 -11.31 -24.48
N GLU A 193 -11.45 -11.38 -25.80
CA GLU A 193 -10.21 -11.86 -26.45
C GLU A 193 -8.97 -11.03 -26.05
N ILE A 194 -9.15 -9.72 -25.79
CA ILE A 194 -8.06 -8.86 -25.33
C ILE A 194 -7.56 -9.33 -23.96
N GLU A 195 -8.49 -9.57 -23.02
CA GLU A 195 -8.15 -10.05 -21.68
C GLU A 195 -7.59 -11.48 -21.71
N PHE A 196 -8.09 -12.30 -22.63
CA PHE A 196 -7.57 -13.63 -22.87
C PHE A 196 -6.08 -13.57 -23.26
N ASN A 197 -5.75 -12.80 -24.30
CA ASN A 197 -4.37 -12.66 -24.77
C ASN A 197 -3.45 -12.00 -23.74
N GLN A 198 -3.93 -10.99 -23.01
CA GLN A 198 -3.19 -10.38 -21.90
C GLN A 198 -2.82 -11.40 -20.81
N SER A 199 -3.69 -12.38 -20.54
CA SER A 199 -3.41 -13.42 -19.53
C SER A 199 -2.25 -14.31 -19.96
N LEU A 200 -2.18 -14.65 -21.25
CA LEU A 200 -1.11 -15.46 -21.83
C LEU A 200 0.22 -14.71 -21.84
N GLU A 201 0.20 -13.45 -22.28
CA GLU A 201 1.35 -12.54 -22.30
C GLU A 201 1.91 -12.32 -20.88
N MET A 202 1.02 -12.10 -19.91
CA MET A 202 1.38 -11.98 -18.49
C MET A 202 2.08 -13.23 -17.98
N PHE A 203 1.58 -14.42 -18.30
CA PHE A 203 2.21 -15.67 -17.88
C PHE A 203 3.56 -15.91 -18.56
N ALA A 204 3.70 -15.57 -19.84
CA ALA A 204 4.98 -15.64 -20.55
C ALA A 204 6.03 -14.73 -19.89
N MET A 205 5.65 -13.52 -19.49
CA MET A 205 6.53 -12.63 -18.72
C MET A 205 6.90 -13.20 -17.35
N VAL A 206 5.94 -13.82 -16.64
CA VAL A 206 6.19 -14.51 -15.35
C VAL A 206 7.20 -15.65 -15.54
N LEU A 207 7.03 -16.49 -16.56
CA LEU A 207 7.97 -17.56 -16.90
C LEU A 207 9.37 -17.01 -17.19
N ARG A 208 9.47 -15.94 -18.00
CA ARG A 208 10.75 -15.31 -18.31
C ARG A 208 11.42 -14.74 -17.06
N TYR A 209 10.66 -14.07 -16.19
CA TYR A 209 11.17 -13.55 -14.91
C TYR A 209 11.74 -14.66 -14.03
N MET A 210 10.98 -15.75 -13.85
CA MET A 210 11.36 -16.86 -12.97
C MET A 210 12.60 -17.61 -13.49
N ASN A 211 12.69 -17.84 -14.80
CA ASN A 211 13.71 -18.71 -15.38
C ASN A 211 14.93 -17.97 -15.94
N SER A 212 14.91 -16.64 -16.05
CA SER A 212 16.06 -15.91 -16.59
C SER A 212 17.28 -15.96 -15.66
N THR A 213 18.40 -16.44 -16.19
CA THR A 213 19.72 -16.43 -15.54
C THR A 213 20.58 -15.25 -15.99
N GLU A 214 20.31 -14.68 -17.16
CA GLU A 214 21.06 -13.57 -17.75
C GLU A 214 20.64 -12.19 -17.22
N MET A 215 19.39 -12.03 -16.77
CA MET A 215 18.90 -10.73 -16.32
C MET A 215 19.52 -10.34 -14.98
N ASN A 216 20.07 -9.13 -14.93
CA ASN A 216 20.55 -8.54 -13.68
C ASN A 216 19.38 -8.11 -12.77
N SER A 217 19.68 -7.67 -11.55
CA SER A 217 18.64 -7.29 -10.58
C SER A 217 17.80 -6.08 -11.00
N GLU A 218 18.34 -5.18 -11.84
CA GLU A 218 17.60 -4.03 -12.38
C GLU A 218 16.62 -4.46 -13.47
N GLN A 219 17.07 -5.28 -14.42
CA GLN A 219 16.24 -5.82 -15.49
C GLN A 219 15.10 -6.68 -14.95
N LEU A 220 15.40 -7.53 -13.95
CA LEU A 220 14.35 -8.26 -13.23
C LEU A 220 13.35 -7.29 -12.58
N ALA A 221 13.81 -6.18 -12.02
CA ALA A 221 12.92 -5.21 -11.40
C ALA A 221 12.02 -4.46 -12.40
N ILE A 222 12.53 -4.17 -13.60
CA ILE A 222 11.75 -3.64 -14.73
C ILE A 222 10.67 -4.64 -15.14
N LEU A 223 11.06 -5.90 -15.34
CA LEU A 223 10.12 -6.94 -15.77
C LEU A 223 9.04 -7.20 -14.70
N ALA A 224 9.42 -7.29 -13.43
CA ALA A 224 8.47 -7.40 -12.33
C ALA A 224 7.49 -6.22 -12.31
N LYS A 225 8.00 -4.99 -12.49
CA LYS A 225 7.15 -3.79 -12.55
C LYS A 225 6.15 -3.87 -13.70
N ALA A 226 6.58 -4.31 -14.89
CA ALA A 226 5.70 -4.46 -16.05
C ALA A 226 4.59 -5.49 -15.79
N ILE A 227 4.93 -6.67 -15.24
CA ILE A 227 3.96 -7.72 -14.88
C ILE A 227 2.90 -7.17 -13.90
N ILE A 228 3.34 -6.53 -12.81
CA ILE A 228 2.40 -6.00 -11.82
C ILE A 228 1.56 -4.85 -12.38
N GLN A 229 2.14 -3.96 -13.20
CA GLN A 229 1.41 -2.84 -13.78
C GLN A 229 0.32 -3.31 -14.73
N MET A 230 0.56 -4.36 -15.52
CA MET A 230 -0.46 -4.97 -16.38
C MET A 230 -1.70 -5.39 -15.58
N ALA A 231 -1.53 -6.00 -14.41
CA ALA A 231 -2.65 -6.38 -13.54
C ALA A 231 -3.28 -5.19 -12.78
N LEU A 232 -2.53 -4.11 -12.54
CA LEU A 232 -3.07 -2.88 -11.95
C LEU A 232 -4.01 -2.16 -12.93
N ASP A 233 -3.55 -2.03 -14.18
CA ASP A 233 -4.26 -1.36 -15.27
C ASP A 233 -5.49 -2.15 -15.73
N ASN A 234 -5.48 -3.48 -15.59
CA ASN A 234 -6.57 -4.37 -15.99
C ASN A 234 -7.14 -5.16 -14.78
N PRO A 235 -8.22 -4.69 -14.14
CA PRO A 235 -8.74 -5.32 -12.91
C PRO A 235 -9.10 -6.80 -13.03
N SER A 236 -9.55 -7.25 -14.19
CA SER A 236 -9.84 -8.67 -14.50
C SER A 236 -8.61 -9.56 -14.47
N GLN A 237 -7.39 -9.00 -14.55
CA GLN A 237 -6.13 -9.73 -14.52
C GLN A 237 -5.54 -9.90 -13.12
N ARG A 238 -6.13 -9.27 -12.09
CA ARG A 238 -5.59 -9.30 -10.72
C ARG A 238 -5.61 -10.70 -10.12
N ASP A 239 -6.78 -11.32 -10.12
CA ASP A 239 -6.93 -12.68 -9.62
C ASP A 239 -6.20 -13.68 -10.53
N GLU A 240 -6.19 -13.45 -11.84
CA GLU A 240 -5.43 -14.27 -12.81
C GLU A 240 -3.94 -14.30 -12.47
N LEU A 241 -3.32 -13.13 -12.26
CA LEU A 241 -1.91 -13.05 -11.88
C LEU A 241 -1.66 -13.77 -10.55
N LEU A 242 -2.54 -13.59 -9.57
CA LEU A 242 -2.39 -14.22 -8.26
C LEU A 242 -2.48 -15.75 -8.36
N VAL A 243 -3.41 -16.30 -9.14
CA VAL A 243 -3.53 -17.76 -9.31
C VAL A 243 -2.39 -18.34 -10.14
N GLN A 244 -1.93 -17.64 -11.18
CA GLN A 244 -0.75 -18.02 -11.95
C GLN A 244 0.50 -18.10 -11.04
N LEU A 245 0.70 -17.12 -10.16
CA LEU A 245 1.81 -17.10 -9.20
C LEU A 245 1.64 -18.14 -8.09
N CYS A 246 0.41 -18.41 -7.62
CA CYS A 246 0.15 -19.52 -6.70
C CYS A 246 0.52 -20.86 -7.34
N ASN A 247 0.14 -21.07 -8.60
CA ASN A 247 0.49 -22.27 -9.35
C ASN A 247 2.01 -22.43 -9.52
N GLN A 248 2.72 -21.34 -9.83
CA GLN A 248 4.17 -21.34 -10.00
C GLN A 248 4.96 -21.49 -8.69
N THR A 249 4.34 -21.23 -7.54
CA THR A 249 4.95 -21.43 -6.20
C THR A 249 4.60 -22.78 -5.58
N TYR A 250 3.48 -23.39 -6.01
CA TYR A 250 2.96 -24.63 -5.46
C TYR A 250 3.89 -25.81 -5.72
N HIS A 251 4.45 -26.37 -4.64
CA HIS A 251 5.41 -27.49 -4.66
C HIS A 251 6.57 -27.33 -5.67
N ASN A 252 7.04 -26.09 -5.84
CA ASN A 252 8.14 -25.82 -6.74
C ASN A 252 9.49 -26.24 -6.13
N GLY A 253 10.04 -27.35 -6.63
CA GLY A 253 11.32 -27.90 -6.17
C GLY A 253 12.56 -27.10 -6.61
N VAL A 254 12.43 -26.16 -7.55
CA VAL A 254 13.56 -25.34 -8.02
C VAL A 254 13.60 -24.05 -7.20
N LYS A 255 14.45 -24.03 -6.15
CA LYS A 255 14.50 -22.96 -5.15
C LYS A 255 14.61 -21.55 -5.74
N ASP A 256 15.57 -21.30 -6.63
CA ASP A 256 15.80 -19.95 -7.19
C ASP A 256 14.60 -19.44 -7.99
N ASN A 257 13.96 -20.33 -8.74
CA ASN A 257 12.76 -20.05 -9.51
C ASN A 257 11.57 -19.80 -8.57
N ALA A 258 11.42 -20.62 -7.52
CA ALA A 258 10.39 -20.44 -6.50
C ALA A 258 10.56 -19.12 -5.73
N ASP A 259 11.78 -18.75 -5.33
CA ASP A 259 12.08 -17.51 -4.60
C ASP A 259 11.73 -16.27 -5.44
N LYS A 260 11.97 -16.32 -6.75
CA LYS A 260 11.52 -15.29 -7.70
C LYS A 260 9.99 -15.23 -7.77
N ALA A 261 9.31 -16.36 -7.91
CA ALA A 261 7.84 -16.40 -7.94
C ALA A 261 7.22 -15.86 -6.64
N TRP A 262 7.79 -16.21 -5.47
CA TRP A 262 7.37 -15.66 -4.18
C TRP A 262 7.60 -14.15 -4.09
N THR A 263 8.70 -13.65 -4.66
CA THR A 263 8.98 -12.21 -4.74
C THR A 263 7.92 -11.48 -5.58
N LEU A 264 7.52 -12.03 -6.73
CA LEU A 264 6.41 -11.50 -7.54
C LEU A 264 5.07 -11.57 -6.82
N LEU A 265 4.80 -12.66 -6.09
CA LEU A 265 3.56 -12.81 -5.33
C LEU A 265 3.46 -11.78 -4.20
N LEU A 266 4.56 -11.55 -3.47
CA LEU A 266 4.68 -10.45 -2.49
C LEU A 266 4.43 -9.10 -3.15
N ALA A 267 4.98 -8.86 -4.35
CA ALA A 267 4.75 -7.64 -5.10
C ALA A 267 3.28 -7.45 -5.50
N ALA A 268 2.60 -8.51 -5.96
CA ALA A 268 1.20 -8.47 -6.35
C ALA A 268 0.28 -8.15 -5.16
N ILE A 269 0.39 -8.89 -4.05
CA ILE A 269 -0.44 -8.65 -2.85
C ILE A 269 -0.09 -7.34 -2.13
N ASN A 270 1.04 -6.72 -2.40
CA ASN A 270 1.34 -5.37 -1.91
C ASN A 270 0.88 -4.27 -2.88
N SER A 271 0.24 -4.64 -3.99
CA SER A 271 -0.21 -3.71 -5.04
C SER A 271 -1.72 -3.65 -5.23
N PHE A 272 -2.43 -4.76 -5.07
CA PHE A 272 -3.87 -4.79 -5.23
C PHE A 272 -4.52 -5.87 -4.36
N THR A 273 -5.81 -5.67 -4.10
CA THR A 273 -6.62 -6.61 -3.31
C THR A 273 -7.20 -7.71 -4.19
N PRO A 274 -7.08 -9.00 -3.81
CA PRO A 274 -7.76 -10.10 -4.49
C PRO A 274 -9.28 -9.98 -4.36
N SER A 275 -10.02 -10.71 -5.20
CA SER A 275 -11.46 -10.79 -5.03
C SER A 275 -11.87 -11.43 -3.69
N PRO A 276 -13.10 -11.19 -3.22
CA PRO A 276 -13.63 -11.84 -2.01
C PRO A 276 -13.61 -13.38 -2.08
N GLN A 277 -13.64 -13.97 -3.28
CA GLN A 277 -13.59 -15.41 -3.48
C GLN A 277 -12.16 -15.96 -3.26
N LEU A 278 -11.16 -15.28 -3.82
CA LEU A 278 -9.75 -15.70 -3.73
C LEU A 278 -9.10 -15.34 -2.38
N TYR A 279 -9.57 -14.28 -1.70
CA TYR A 279 -9.01 -13.82 -0.43
C TYR A 279 -8.87 -14.91 0.66
N PRO A 280 -9.93 -15.68 1.03
CA PRO A 280 -9.80 -16.72 2.05
C PRO A 280 -8.83 -17.85 1.64
N VAL A 281 -8.80 -18.18 0.35
CA VAL A 281 -7.89 -19.20 -0.22
C VAL A 281 -6.44 -18.77 -0.05
N LEU A 282 -6.11 -17.50 -0.34
CA LEU A 282 -4.76 -16.98 -0.14
C LEU A 282 -4.35 -16.96 1.32
N ILE A 283 -5.26 -16.61 2.24
CA ILE A 283 -4.98 -16.69 3.68
C ILE A 283 -4.62 -18.13 4.09
N SER A 284 -5.37 -19.12 3.60
CA SER A 284 -5.07 -20.55 3.82
C SER A 284 -3.68 -20.89 3.32
N TYR A 285 -3.41 -20.61 2.04
CA TYR A 285 -2.18 -20.97 1.36
C TYR A 285 -0.96 -20.30 2.00
N PHE A 286 -1.08 -19.04 2.42
CA PHE A 286 0.00 -18.28 3.04
C PHE A 286 0.33 -18.76 4.46
N LYS A 287 -0.65 -19.28 5.22
CA LYS A 287 -0.41 -19.87 6.55
C LYS A 287 0.43 -21.14 6.51
N GLN A 288 0.40 -21.87 5.39
CA GLN A 288 1.14 -23.12 5.21
C GLN A 288 2.63 -22.89 4.90
N GLN A 289 3.02 -21.66 4.57
CA GLN A 289 4.40 -21.32 4.19
C GLN A 289 5.33 -21.18 5.41
N ALA A 290 6.63 -21.19 5.16
CA ALA A 290 7.65 -20.95 6.19
C ALA A 290 7.37 -19.67 6.99
N SER A 291 7.61 -19.70 8.30
CA SER A 291 7.13 -18.68 9.25
C SER A 291 7.47 -17.23 8.90
N LYS A 292 8.67 -16.98 8.33
CA LYS A 292 9.11 -15.64 7.89
C LYS A 292 8.30 -15.17 6.67
N LEU A 293 8.21 -16.00 5.64
CA LEU A 293 7.48 -15.72 4.40
C LEU A 293 5.97 -15.59 4.66
N SER A 294 5.40 -16.53 5.41
CA SER A 294 4.00 -16.52 5.83
C SER A 294 3.62 -15.18 6.49
N ARG A 295 4.45 -14.71 7.42
CA ARG A 295 4.23 -13.43 8.10
C ARG A 295 4.23 -12.25 7.13
N GLN A 296 5.15 -12.22 6.16
CA GLN A 296 5.18 -11.14 5.17
C GLN A 296 3.99 -11.18 4.22
N LEU A 297 3.62 -12.36 3.73
CA LEU A 297 2.47 -12.56 2.87
C LEU A 297 1.16 -12.14 3.57
N LEU A 298 0.94 -12.64 4.79
CA LEU A 298 -0.23 -12.29 5.58
C LEU A 298 -0.24 -10.81 5.96
N ASN A 299 0.91 -10.20 6.29
CA ASN A 299 0.98 -8.76 6.56
C ASN A 299 0.60 -7.94 5.33
N GLY A 300 1.10 -8.29 4.15
CA GLY A 300 0.77 -7.61 2.89
C GLY A 300 -0.72 -7.69 2.59
N LEU A 301 -1.30 -8.89 2.69
CA LEU A 301 -2.71 -9.14 2.43
C LEU A 301 -3.64 -8.49 3.46
N LEU A 302 -3.33 -8.61 4.77
CA LEU A 302 -4.18 -8.10 5.85
C LEU A 302 -4.13 -6.57 6.00
N ARG A 303 -3.00 -5.92 5.68
CA ARG A 303 -2.90 -4.45 5.74
C ARG A 303 -3.90 -3.76 4.81
N GLN A 304 -4.26 -4.41 3.71
CA GLN A 304 -5.33 -3.96 2.80
C GLN A 304 -6.69 -3.90 3.49
N SER A 305 -7.00 -4.90 4.33
CA SER A 305 -8.31 -5.08 4.97
C SER A 305 -8.56 -4.15 6.17
N ILE A 306 -7.51 -3.50 6.68
CA ILE A 306 -7.57 -2.63 7.86
C ILE A 306 -7.94 -1.19 7.47
N GLY A 307 -7.82 -0.82 6.19
CA GLY A 307 -8.33 0.45 5.69
C GLY A 307 -9.84 0.53 5.83
N GLY A 308 -10.37 1.68 6.27
CA GLY A 308 -11.81 1.95 6.22
C GLY A 308 -12.38 1.76 4.81
N SER A 309 -13.71 1.68 4.69
CA SER A 309 -14.42 1.48 3.41
C SER A 309 -14.01 2.45 2.29
N ASP A 310 -13.42 3.58 2.65
CA ASP A 310 -13.16 4.73 1.78
C ASP A 310 -11.71 4.75 1.25
N LEU A 311 -10.84 3.80 1.67
CA LEU A 311 -9.46 3.72 1.19
C LEU A 311 -9.35 2.94 -0.14
N PRO A 312 -8.37 3.27 -1.01
CA PRO A 312 -8.21 2.61 -2.31
C PRO A 312 -7.86 1.13 -2.15
N LYS A 313 -8.59 0.26 -2.87
CA LYS A 313 -8.39 -1.21 -2.89
C LYS A 313 -7.24 -1.68 -3.80
N PHE A 314 -6.54 -0.74 -4.42
CA PHE A 314 -5.40 -1.00 -5.30
C PHE A 314 -4.51 0.24 -5.37
N ARG A 315 -3.26 0.03 -5.81
CA ARG A 315 -2.30 1.10 -6.04
C ARG A 315 -2.31 1.60 -7.47
N HIS A 316 -1.93 2.86 -7.67
CA HIS A 316 -1.82 3.45 -9.00
C HIS A 316 -0.59 2.94 -9.79
N PHE A 317 0.48 2.57 -9.08
CA PHE A 317 1.69 2.06 -9.71
C PHE A 317 2.20 0.79 -9.05
N ALA A 318 2.86 -0.03 -9.86
CA ALA A 318 3.60 -1.21 -9.42
C ALA A 318 4.70 -0.87 -8.39
N PRO A 319 5.17 -1.84 -7.59
CA PRO A 319 6.12 -1.58 -6.53
C PRO A 319 7.44 -1.01 -7.05
N THR A 320 8.02 -0.15 -6.23
CA THR A 320 9.33 0.44 -6.49
C THR A 320 10.48 -0.53 -6.37
N TYR A 321 11.64 -0.13 -6.89
CA TYR A 321 12.88 -0.86 -6.69
C TYR A 321 13.19 -1.13 -5.21
N LEU A 322 12.96 -0.15 -4.31
CA LEU A 322 13.16 -0.33 -2.86
C LEU A 322 12.23 -1.42 -2.29
N GLU A 323 10.96 -1.40 -2.66
CA GLU A 323 10.00 -2.42 -2.23
C GLU A 323 10.36 -3.79 -2.79
N GLN A 324 10.71 -3.86 -4.08
CA GLN A 324 11.12 -5.11 -4.72
C GLN A 324 12.38 -5.70 -4.07
N ALA A 325 13.37 -4.86 -3.72
CA ALA A 325 14.54 -5.27 -2.96
C ALA A 325 14.17 -5.78 -1.55
N SER A 326 13.24 -5.09 -0.87
CA SER A 326 12.69 -5.49 0.42
C SER A 326 11.97 -6.85 0.35
N PHE A 327 11.19 -7.11 -0.71
CA PHE A 327 10.53 -8.40 -0.93
C PHE A 327 11.53 -9.52 -1.20
N LYS A 328 12.49 -9.28 -2.12
CA LYS A 328 13.54 -10.26 -2.46
C LYS A 328 14.36 -10.67 -1.24
N GLN A 329 14.74 -9.71 -0.39
CA GLN A 329 15.53 -9.98 0.82
C GLN A 329 14.67 -10.44 2.00
N GLN A 330 13.34 -10.35 1.89
CA GLN A 330 12.39 -10.55 2.98
C GLN A 330 12.75 -9.69 4.21
N GLN A 331 13.07 -8.41 3.96
CA GLN A 331 13.44 -7.41 4.98
C GLN A 331 12.50 -6.22 4.91
N ALA A 332 12.49 -5.38 5.95
CA ALA A 332 11.66 -4.19 5.96
C ALA A 332 12.22 -3.09 5.04
N ALA A 333 11.34 -2.36 4.36
CA ALA A 333 11.73 -1.17 3.61
C ALA A 333 11.89 0.02 4.57
N VAL A 334 12.94 0.82 4.37
CA VAL A 334 13.27 1.96 5.23
C VAL A 334 13.44 3.21 4.38
N LEU A 335 12.80 4.31 4.78
CA LEU A 335 12.97 5.62 4.16
C LEU A 335 13.69 6.57 5.10
N ARG A 336 14.58 7.38 4.52
CA ARG A 336 15.22 8.51 5.19
C ARG A 336 14.37 9.77 4.99
N ILE A 337 14.02 10.44 6.08
CA ILE A 337 13.15 11.62 6.07
C ILE A 337 13.89 12.81 6.70
N LYS A 338 13.92 13.95 5.99
CA LYS A 338 14.44 15.23 6.48
C LYS A 338 13.31 16.01 7.15
N CYS A 339 13.49 16.40 8.39
CA CYS A 339 12.54 17.27 9.06
C CYS A 339 12.90 18.76 8.86
N ALA A 340 11.97 19.65 9.23
CA ALA A 340 12.13 21.10 9.10
C ALA A 340 13.36 21.64 9.85
N ASP A 341 13.74 20.97 10.94
CA ASP A 341 14.91 21.23 11.78
C ASP A 341 16.22 20.68 11.18
N GLU A 342 16.17 20.26 9.91
CA GLU A 342 17.25 19.62 9.16
C GLU A 342 17.72 18.26 9.69
N GLN A 343 17.08 17.73 10.74
CA GLN A 343 17.40 16.42 11.28
C GLN A 343 16.90 15.32 10.34
N MET A 344 17.69 14.25 10.24
CA MET A 344 17.40 13.12 9.35
C MET A 344 17.17 11.86 10.17
N ASP A 345 15.99 11.26 10.04
CA ASP A 345 15.65 10.00 10.69
C ASP A 345 15.29 8.91 9.67
N LEU A 346 15.50 7.66 10.06
CA LEU A 346 15.18 6.48 9.26
C LEU A 346 13.90 5.83 9.80
N PHE A 347 12.89 5.66 8.94
CA PHE A 347 11.60 5.08 9.32
C PHE A 347 11.32 3.82 8.51
N GLU A 348 10.93 2.76 9.21
CA GLU A 348 10.34 1.58 8.56
C GLU A 348 9.00 1.95 7.93
N VAL A 349 8.83 1.55 6.66
CA VAL A 349 7.64 1.78 5.84
C VAL A 349 7.13 0.49 5.20
N HIS A 350 5.88 0.50 4.78
CA HIS A 350 5.27 -0.60 4.01
C HIS A 350 4.48 -0.05 2.82
N SER A 351 4.19 -0.92 1.85
CA SER A 351 3.56 -0.56 0.56
C SER A 351 2.20 0.14 0.66
N TRP A 352 1.44 -0.16 1.72
CA TRP A 352 0.12 0.44 1.99
C TRP A 352 0.15 1.67 2.90
N MET A 353 1.33 2.16 3.30
CA MET A 353 1.44 3.26 4.24
C MET A 353 1.01 4.57 3.55
N THR A 354 0.16 5.35 4.20
CA THR A 354 -0.24 6.67 3.69
C THR A 354 0.74 7.75 4.13
N VAL A 355 0.74 8.88 3.43
CA VAL A 355 1.51 10.06 3.82
C VAL A 355 1.13 10.53 5.22
N GLU A 356 -0.15 10.51 5.56
CA GLU A 356 -0.68 10.84 6.88
C GLU A 356 -0.13 9.91 7.98
N GLU A 357 -0.14 8.60 7.75
CA GLU A 357 0.40 7.62 8.69
C GLU A 357 1.90 7.81 8.92
N LEU A 358 2.64 8.08 7.85
CA LEU A 358 4.08 8.35 7.91
C LEU A 358 4.37 9.66 8.64
N ALA A 359 3.68 10.76 8.27
CA ALA A 359 3.82 12.07 8.92
C ALA A 359 3.51 11.99 10.42
N ARG A 360 2.41 11.33 10.78
CA ARG A 360 2.05 11.08 12.18
C ARG A 360 3.13 10.29 12.92
N LYS A 361 3.75 9.30 12.29
CA LYS A 361 4.85 8.53 12.88
C LYS A 361 6.08 9.41 13.12
N CYS A 362 6.45 10.23 12.13
CA CYS A 362 7.58 11.17 12.22
C CYS A 362 7.38 12.17 13.36
N LEU A 363 6.20 12.78 13.43
CA LEU A 363 5.84 13.78 14.44
C LEU A 363 5.78 13.20 15.85
N ARG A 364 5.13 12.04 16.01
CA ARG A 364 5.05 11.37 17.32
C ARG A 364 6.41 11.01 17.88
N ASN A 365 7.35 10.59 17.02
CA ASN A 365 8.72 10.32 17.44
C ASN A 365 9.42 11.57 18.01
N ARG A 366 9.01 12.76 17.57
CA ARG A 366 9.47 14.07 18.06
C ARG A 366 8.62 14.65 19.21
N GLY A 367 7.63 13.91 19.70
CA GLY A 367 6.71 14.41 20.73
C GLY A 367 5.62 15.36 20.22
N ILE A 368 5.46 15.48 18.90
CA ILE A 368 4.42 16.29 18.25
C ILE A 368 3.24 15.36 17.92
N GLY A 369 2.03 15.72 18.39
CA GLY A 369 0.88 14.81 18.38
C GLY A 369 0.14 14.72 17.04
N ASP A 370 -0.27 15.88 16.50
CA ASP A 370 -1.22 15.98 15.41
C ASP A 370 -0.52 16.33 14.08
N PRO A 371 -0.71 15.53 13.00
CA PRO A 371 -0.11 15.82 11.69
C PRO A 371 -0.80 16.95 10.91
N ASP A 372 -1.89 17.49 11.41
CA ASP A 372 -2.63 18.59 10.80
C ASP A 372 -1.72 19.82 10.59
N GLY A 373 -1.75 20.38 9.38
CA GLY A 373 -0.89 21.51 9.00
C GLY A 373 0.52 21.12 8.57
N TRP A 374 0.83 19.83 8.48
CA TRP A 374 2.10 19.32 7.99
C TRP A 374 1.96 18.59 6.65
N MET A 375 3.05 18.58 5.88
CA MET A 375 3.12 17.97 4.56
C MET A 375 4.42 17.22 4.37
N LEU A 376 4.38 16.22 3.51
CA LEU A 376 5.57 15.51 3.03
C LEU A 376 5.91 16.02 1.63
N SER A 377 7.10 16.58 1.44
CA SER A 377 7.63 16.89 0.11
C SER A 377 8.59 15.80 -0.35
N VAL A 378 8.63 15.54 -1.66
CA VAL A 378 9.62 14.68 -2.30
C VAL A 378 10.27 15.48 -3.40
N GLU A 379 11.57 15.69 -3.26
CA GLU A 379 12.35 16.56 -4.12
C GLU A 379 13.36 15.74 -4.93
N ASP A 380 13.41 16.03 -6.23
CA ASP A 380 14.42 15.60 -7.20
C ASP A 380 15.04 16.89 -7.80
N GLU A 381 16.21 16.83 -8.45
CA GLU A 381 16.83 18.02 -9.10
C GLU A 381 15.87 18.69 -10.10
N ARG A 382 14.84 17.99 -10.58
CA ARG A 382 13.94 18.45 -11.64
C ARG A 382 12.52 18.78 -11.19
N TYR A 383 12.07 18.33 -10.03
CA TYR A 383 10.71 18.58 -9.54
C TYR A 383 10.60 18.38 -8.04
N ALA A 384 9.56 18.98 -7.45
CA ALA A 384 9.11 18.71 -6.10
C ALA A 384 7.64 18.26 -6.13
N VAL A 385 7.33 17.17 -5.43
CA VAL A 385 5.96 16.67 -5.25
C VAL A 385 5.57 16.87 -3.79
N PHE A 386 4.43 17.51 -3.57
CA PHE A 386 3.94 17.86 -2.25
C PHE A 386 2.67 17.08 -1.91
N ALA A 387 2.64 16.44 -0.75
CA ALA A 387 1.50 15.66 -0.28
C ALA A 387 1.07 16.13 1.13
N PRO A 388 -0.10 16.78 1.28
CA PRO A 388 -0.60 17.21 2.58
C PRO A 388 -1.01 15.98 3.43
N ALA A 389 -0.78 16.05 4.75
CA ALA A 389 -1.14 14.96 5.65
C ALA A 389 -2.67 14.82 5.83
N ASN A 390 -3.43 15.92 5.80
CA ASN A 390 -4.90 15.93 5.81
C ASN A 390 -5.44 16.78 4.66
N CYS A 391 -6.31 16.22 3.81
CA CYS A 391 -7.11 16.98 2.86
C CYS A 391 -8.60 16.94 3.25
N TYR A 392 -9.00 17.74 4.24
CA TYR A 392 -10.41 18.11 4.44
C TYR A 392 -10.61 19.51 3.87
N ASP A 393 -10.67 19.64 2.54
CA ASP A 393 -11.14 20.88 1.93
C ASP A 393 -12.08 20.55 0.77
N ASP A 394 -13.38 20.76 1.01
CA ASP A 394 -14.47 20.59 0.03
C ASP A 394 -14.32 21.56 -1.17
N ASN A 395 -13.46 22.57 -1.09
CA ASN A 395 -13.25 23.53 -2.19
C ASN A 395 -12.18 23.11 -3.22
N LEU A 396 -11.40 22.06 -2.94
CA LEU A 396 -10.43 21.49 -3.89
C LEU A 396 -11.03 20.40 -4.80
N ARG A 397 -12.31 20.05 -4.62
CA ARG A 397 -13.02 19.05 -5.43
C ARG A 397 -13.14 19.43 -6.92
N ASN A 398 -13.00 20.71 -7.26
CA ASN A 398 -13.18 21.20 -8.63
C ASN A 398 -11.88 21.61 -9.36
N ARG A 399 -10.69 21.40 -8.77
CA ARG A 399 -9.42 21.58 -9.49
C ARG A 399 -8.52 20.37 -9.32
N SER A 400 -8.61 19.49 -10.31
CA SER A 400 -7.83 18.27 -10.53
C SER A 400 -8.11 17.13 -9.54
N ALA A 401 -8.41 15.96 -10.10
CA ALA A 401 -8.67 14.68 -9.42
C ALA A 401 -7.42 14.08 -8.72
N ALA A 402 -6.59 14.91 -8.09
CA ALA A 402 -5.26 14.54 -7.61
C ALA A 402 -5.12 14.41 -6.09
N SER A 403 -6.09 14.89 -5.30
CA SER A 403 -5.84 15.15 -3.87
C SER A 403 -6.41 14.12 -2.88
N SER A 404 -7.24 13.16 -3.28
CA SER A 404 -7.88 12.21 -2.33
C SER A 404 -7.23 10.82 -2.23
N GLN A 405 -6.16 10.55 -2.99
CA GLN A 405 -5.57 9.20 -3.10
C GLN A 405 -4.05 9.22 -3.35
N LEU A 406 -3.30 10.00 -2.56
CA LEU A 406 -1.84 9.93 -2.55
C LEU A 406 -1.38 8.75 -1.67
N GLN A 407 -1.50 7.55 -2.21
CA GLN A 407 -0.54 6.52 -1.82
C GLN A 407 0.85 6.98 -2.28
N LEU A 408 1.90 6.56 -1.54
CA LEU A 408 3.32 6.76 -1.88
C LEU A 408 3.75 6.48 -3.35
N PRO A 409 3.02 5.76 -4.23
CA PRO A 409 3.45 5.51 -5.60
C PRO A 409 3.70 6.76 -6.48
N LYS A 410 2.97 7.88 -6.31
CA LYS A 410 3.28 9.13 -7.06
C LYS A 410 4.59 9.78 -6.61
N VAL A 411 4.89 9.66 -5.31
CA VAL A 411 6.16 10.04 -4.69
C VAL A 411 7.31 9.16 -5.18
N GLN A 412 7.04 7.98 -5.75
CA GLN A 412 8.06 6.97 -5.95
C GLN A 412 8.52 6.80 -7.41
N ARG A 413 7.76 7.25 -8.41
CA ARG A 413 8.37 7.60 -9.71
C ARG A 413 9.28 8.82 -9.58
N SER A 414 9.14 9.58 -8.49
CA SER A 414 9.69 10.90 -8.31
C SER A 414 10.82 10.95 -7.24
N ALA A 415 10.81 10.07 -6.24
CA ALA A 415 11.88 9.87 -5.25
C ALA A 415 12.99 8.94 -5.75
N ILE A 416 12.82 8.39 -6.95
CA ILE A 416 13.76 7.45 -7.61
C ILE A 416 14.60 8.16 -8.68
N ALA A 417 14.33 9.42 -8.95
CA ALA A 417 15.39 10.31 -9.38
C ALA A 417 15.79 11.12 -8.14
N GLN A 418 16.99 10.79 -7.67
CA GLN A 418 17.77 11.51 -6.67
C GLN A 418 17.23 11.49 -5.24
N GLN A 419 17.94 10.76 -4.38
CA GLN A 419 17.92 11.06 -2.95
C GLN A 419 18.47 12.47 -2.73
N ARG A 420 17.59 13.46 -2.73
CA ARG A 420 17.76 14.67 -1.91
C ARG A 420 16.49 14.83 -1.09
N SER A 421 16.65 14.64 0.22
CA SER A 421 15.74 15.03 1.30
C SER A 421 14.24 15.09 0.97
N VAL A 422 13.47 14.15 1.51
CA VAL A 422 12.04 14.36 1.77
C VAL A 422 11.94 15.44 2.85
N GLN A 423 11.51 16.67 2.52
CA GLN A 423 11.43 17.75 3.50
C GLN A 423 10.04 17.79 4.16
N PHE A 424 10.04 18.12 5.44
CA PHE A 424 8.83 18.32 6.23
C PHE A 424 8.73 19.80 6.54
N LEU A 425 7.69 20.48 6.06
CA LEU A 425 7.53 21.92 6.23
C LEU A 425 6.20 22.26 6.92
N PRO A 426 6.17 23.27 7.82
CA PRO A 426 4.93 23.82 8.35
C PRO A 426 4.21 24.67 7.31
N GLN A 427 2.87 24.58 7.23
CA GLN A 427 2.03 25.21 6.20
C GLN A 427 2.03 26.76 6.19
N LYS A 428 2.78 27.45 7.05
CA LYS A 428 2.86 28.93 7.09
C LYS A 428 4.20 29.46 6.61
N VAL A 429 4.49 29.36 5.31
CA VAL A 429 5.50 30.19 4.60
C VAL A 429 5.11 30.43 3.12
N HIS A 430 3.81 30.55 2.77
CA HIS A 430 3.44 30.75 1.35
C HIS A 430 2.49 31.92 1.08
N ASP A 431 2.24 32.79 2.05
CA ASP A 431 1.41 33.98 1.82
C ASP A 431 2.17 35.16 1.18
N ASP A 432 3.50 35.08 1.02
CA ASP A 432 4.32 36.19 0.46
C ASP A 432 4.81 35.98 -0.99
N LEU A 433 4.31 34.97 -1.73
CA LEU A 433 4.62 34.79 -3.16
C LEU A 433 3.43 34.98 -4.11
N HIS A 434 2.27 35.39 -3.60
CA HIS A 434 1.13 35.82 -4.43
C HIS A 434 1.28 37.28 -4.86
N GLY A 435 2.26 37.54 -5.71
CA GLY A 435 2.54 38.87 -6.20
C GLY A 435 3.22 38.93 -7.56
N GLN A 436 3.14 37.89 -8.40
CA GLN A 436 3.48 37.98 -9.83
C GLN A 436 3.15 36.66 -10.55
N GLN A 437 1.96 36.55 -11.13
CA GLN A 437 1.67 35.69 -12.28
C GLN A 437 0.24 35.95 -12.78
N SER A 438 0.07 37.12 -13.38
CA SER A 438 -0.92 37.33 -14.44
C SER A 438 -0.12 37.81 -15.65
N VAL A 439 -0.47 37.33 -16.85
CA VAL A 439 0.18 37.55 -18.15
C VAL A 439 1.17 36.44 -18.54
N ASN A 440 0.63 35.34 -19.09
CA ASN A 440 0.91 34.88 -20.46
C ASN A 440 0.23 33.53 -20.74
N GLN A 441 -1.03 33.59 -21.17
CA GLN A 441 -1.57 32.63 -22.13
C GLN A 441 -1.48 33.30 -23.49
N GLN A 442 -0.58 32.83 -24.35
CA GLN A 442 -0.80 32.71 -25.80
C GLN A 442 0.47 32.19 -26.49
N PHE A 443 0.22 31.48 -27.59
CA PHE A 443 1.14 30.96 -28.59
C PHE A 443 1.65 29.53 -28.40
N ASN A 444 0.89 28.63 -29.03
CA ASN A 444 1.46 27.49 -29.72
C ASN A 444 1.44 27.78 -31.23
N THR A 445 2.43 27.21 -31.92
CA THR A 445 2.54 26.94 -33.37
C THR A 445 3.32 27.91 -34.30
N ALA A 446 4.24 27.25 -35.01
CA ALA A 446 4.73 27.47 -36.38
C ALA A 446 6.10 28.15 -36.59
N ASN A 447 6.98 27.32 -37.17
CA ASN A 447 7.89 27.57 -38.30
C ASN A 447 9.28 28.19 -38.14
N VAL A 448 10.26 27.31 -38.41
CA VAL A 448 11.25 27.37 -39.52
C VAL A 448 12.16 28.61 -39.61
N SER A 449 13.45 28.30 -39.41
CA SER A 449 14.65 28.83 -40.09
C SER A 449 15.24 30.19 -39.74
N SER A 450 16.56 30.12 -39.54
CA SER A 450 17.61 31.02 -40.04
C SER A 450 18.01 32.25 -39.21
N LEU A 451 19.32 32.53 -39.33
CA LEU A 451 20.10 33.72 -38.94
C LEU A 451 20.56 33.72 -37.47
N SER A 452 21.79 33.31 -37.13
CA SER A 452 23.13 33.84 -37.46
C SER A 452 23.48 35.21 -36.86
N SER A 453 24.54 35.17 -36.04
CA SER A 453 25.62 36.16 -35.93
C SER A 453 25.52 37.29 -34.87
N THR A 454 26.56 37.33 -34.02
CA THR A 454 27.40 38.49 -33.60
C THR A 454 26.71 39.70 -32.93
N ALA A 455 27.29 40.51 -32.05
CA ALA A 455 28.53 40.64 -31.27
C ALA A 455 28.36 41.97 -30.46
N LEU A 456 29.38 42.34 -29.68
CA LEU A 456 29.63 43.65 -29.02
C LEU A 456 28.99 43.77 -27.63
N MET A 457 29.71 43.77 -26.50
CA MET A 457 30.97 44.44 -26.10
C MET A 457 30.83 45.97 -25.97
N ASN A 458 31.45 46.48 -24.90
CA ASN A 458 31.71 47.88 -24.49
C ASN A 458 30.63 48.50 -23.57
N THR A 459 30.87 49.05 -22.37
CA THR A 459 32.00 49.54 -21.50
C THR A 459 31.59 50.93 -21.00
N VAL A 460 32.18 51.35 -19.86
CA VAL A 460 32.36 52.74 -19.36
C VAL A 460 31.22 53.26 -18.47
N SER A 461 31.41 53.97 -17.35
CA SER A 461 32.47 54.19 -16.35
C SER A 461 31.90 55.19 -15.32
N SER A 462 32.60 55.33 -14.19
CA SER A 462 32.66 56.49 -13.28
C SER A 462 31.63 56.46 -12.14
N ASN A 463 32.09 56.18 -10.92
CA ASN A 463 32.79 57.05 -9.96
C ASN A 463 31.79 57.92 -9.20
N TYR A 464 31.67 57.71 -7.89
CA TYR A 464 32.15 58.68 -6.90
C TYR A 464 32.28 57.99 -5.53
N SER A 465 33.43 58.25 -4.94
CA SER A 465 33.97 57.81 -3.66
C SER A 465 33.69 58.85 -2.57
N GLU A 466 33.57 58.39 -1.33
CA GLU A 466 34.01 59.00 -0.04
C GLU A 466 33.48 58.07 1.07
N GLN A 467 34.28 57.24 1.76
CA GLN A 467 35.16 57.58 2.92
C GLN A 467 34.41 58.50 3.92
N ASP A 468 34.21 58.17 5.19
CA ASP A 468 35.21 57.68 6.13
C ASP A 468 34.61 57.24 7.50
N HIS A 469 35.42 56.48 8.25
CA HIS A 469 35.53 56.42 9.72
C HIS A 469 34.64 55.47 10.58
N HIS A 470 35.28 54.35 10.96
CA HIS A 470 35.30 53.76 12.32
C HIS A 470 36.05 54.71 13.31
N PRO A 471 36.08 54.55 14.66
CA PRO A 471 36.00 53.29 15.43
C PRO A 471 35.31 53.37 16.84
N ASP A 472 35.42 52.26 17.57
CA ASP A 472 35.54 52.09 19.03
C ASP A 472 34.32 52.09 19.99
N ASN A 473 34.04 50.87 20.48
CA ASN A 473 34.15 50.38 21.88
C ASN A 473 33.31 50.97 23.05
N LEU A 474 33.00 50.05 23.98
CA LEU A 474 32.52 50.20 25.38
C LEU A 474 31.00 50.38 25.62
N MET A 475 30.28 49.28 25.85
CA MET A 475 29.87 48.77 27.18
C MET A 475 28.95 47.55 27.04
#